data_AF-A0AAU2HVE7-F1
#
_entry.id   AF-A0AAU2HVE7-F1
#
_cell.length_a   1.000
_cell.length_b   1.000
_cell.length_c   1.000
_cell.angle_alpha   90.00
_cell.angle_beta   90.00
_cell.angle_gamma   90.00
#
_symmetry.space_group_name_H-M   'P 1'
#
loop_
_entity.id
_entity.type
_entity.pdbx_description
1 polymer ?
#
loop_
_entity_poly.entity_id
_entity_poly.type
_entity_poly.pdbx_seq_one_letter_code
_entity_poly.pdbx_strand_id
1 'polypeptide(L)'
;MTISPVRDFFDGCGKTEYAYDIGHPDELALRHRLLTLSETANDPRRQRYRELLAVINAWPPPDDPAPAFTWFTQTLRARPRGTSDAAAPGRT
;
A
#
# COMPACT_ATOMS: atom_id res chain seq x y z
N MET A 1 -25.51 -23.03 -9.30
CA MET A 1 -24.90 -22.01 -10.18
C MET A 1 -24.62 -20.80 -9.31
N THR A 2 -23.45 -20.77 -8.68
CA THR A 2 -23.13 -19.86 -7.57
C THR A 2 -22.22 -18.75 -8.10
N ILE A 3 -22.77 -17.56 -8.27
CA ILE A 3 -22.01 -16.38 -8.70
C ILE A 3 -21.39 -15.77 -7.44
N SER A 4 -20.09 -15.97 -7.26
CA SER A 4 -19.28 -15.31 -6.24
C SER A 4 -18.51 -14.17 -6.94
N PRO A 5 -18.92 -12.90 -6.84
CA PRO A 5 -18.45 -11.86 -7.76
C PRO A 5 -17.12 -11.20 -7.36
N VAL A 6 -16.39 -11.72 -6.36
CA VAL A 6 -15.23 -11.02 -5.78
C VAL A 6 -13.88 -11.67 -6.09
N ARG A 7 -13.86 -12.83 -6.76
CA ARG A 7 -12.61 -13.61 -6.97
C ARG A 7 -11.90 -13.41 -8.31
N ASP A 8 -12.46 -12.65 -9.25
CA ASP A 8 -11.93 -12.52 -10.62
C ASP A 8 -11.39 -11.13 -11.00
N PHE A 9 -11.15 -10.23 -10.06
CA PHE A 9 -10.77 -8.85 -10.40
C PHE A 9 -9.26 -8.56 -10.47
N PHE A 10 -8.38 -9.56 -10.35
CA PHE A 10 -6.92 -9.32 -10.33
C PHE A 10 -6.09 -10.19 -11.25
N ASP A 11 -6.67 -10.62 -12.38
CA ASP A 11 -5.89 -11.09 -13.52
C ASP A 11 -5.77 -9.98 -14.57
N GLY A 12 -4.55 -9.48 -14.76
CA GLY A 12 -4.14 -8.95 -16.05
C GLY A 12 -4.27 -7.45 -16.35
N CYS A 13 -4.02 -6.55 -15.40
CA CYS A 13 -3.68 -5.15 -15.77
C CYS A 13 -2.37 -4.70 -15.12
N GLY A 14 -1.45 -4.19 -15.95
CA GLY A 14 -0.01 -4.15 -15.75
C GLY A 14 0.47 -3.45 -14.48
N LYS A 15 1.21 -4.20 -13.65
CA LYS A 15 1.91 -3.69 -12.45
C LYS A 15 3.14 -2.82 -12.75
N THR A 16 3.25 -2.25 -13.95
CA THR A 16 4.45 -1.50 -14.37
C THR A 16 4.18 -0.03 -14.69
N GLU A 17 2.92 0.39 -14.79
CA GLU A 17 2.58 1.77 -15.16
C GLU A 17 2.35 2.69 -13.96
N TYR A 18 2.17 2.15 -12.75
CA TYR A 18 1.97 2.99 -11.56
C TYR A 18 3.23 3.82 -11.22
N ALA A 19 4.42 3.35 -11.59
CA ALA A 19 5.68 4.02 -11.28
C ALA A 19 6.12 5.03 -12.36
N TYR A 20 5.66 4.88 -13.60
CA TYR A 20 6.07 5.73 -14.73
C TYR A 20 5.20 6.99 -14.83
N ASP A 21 3.89 6.87 -14.58
CA ASP A 21 2.94 7.99 -14.67
C ASP A 21 3.09 8.99 -13.51
N ILE A 22 3.71 8.57 -12.41
CA ILE A 22 3.96 9.41 -11.24
C ILE A 22 5.27 10.22 -11.37
N GLY A 23 6.09 10.00 -12.40
CA GLY A 23 7.12 10.97 -12.84
C GLY A 23 8.00 11.52 -11.72
N HIS A 24 8.68 10.64 -10.98
CA HIS A 24 9.65 10.96 -9.92
C HIS A 24 9.27 12.18 -9.02
N PRO A 25 8.12 12.15 -8.32
CA PRO A 25 7.88 13.11 -7.26
C PRO A 25 8.88 12.80 -6.16
N ASP A 26 9.45 13.83 -5.55
CA ASP A 26 10.39 13.75 -4.43
C ASP A 26 10.20 12.45 -3.62
N GLU A 27 11.21 11.57 -3.66
CA GLU A 27 11.17 10.25 -3.02
C GLU A 27 10.75 10.38 -1.55
N LEU A 28 11.08 11.50 -0.90
CA LEU A 28 10.61 11.84 0.44
C LEU A 28 9.11 12.15 0.49
N ALA A 29 8.59 13.01 -0.38
CA ALA A 29 7.17 13.32 -0.46
C ALA A 29 6.32 12.08 -0.74
N LEU A 30 6.77 11.20 -1.66
CA LEU A 30 6.12 9.93 -1.93
C LEU A 30 6.14 9.01 -0.71
N ARG A 31 7.29 8.91 -0.04
CA ARG A 31 7.44 8.10 1.17
C ARG A 31 6.58 8.61 2.32
N HIS A 32 6.52 9.91 2.54
CA HIS A 32 5.65 10.53 3.54
C HIS A 32 4.18 10.21 3.23
N ARG A 33 3.76 10.37 1.97
CA ARG A 33 2.40 10.03 1.55
C ARG A 33 2.07 8.55 1.78
N LEU A 34 2.98 7.64 1.43
CA LEU A 34 2.79 6.20 1.65
C LEU A 34 2.74 5.84 3.15
N LEU A 35 3.53 6.50 3.99
CA LEU A 35 3.47 6.34 5.44
C LEU A 35 2.11 6.79 5.99
N THR A 36 1.63 7.97 5.61
CA THR A 36 0.32 8.48 6.05
C THR A 36 -0.82 7.57 5.60
N LEU A 37 -0.77 7.07 4.35
CA LEU A 37 -1.76 6.12 3.84
C LEU A 37 -1.72 4.79 4.61
N SER A 38 -0.53 4.30 4.93
CA SER A 38 -0.36 3.04 5.68
C SER A 38 -0.84 3.16 7.12
N GLU A 39 -0.53 4.28 7.80
CA GLU A 39 -0.99 4.57 9.16
C GLU A 39 -2.53 4.70 9.21
N THR A 40 -3.12 5.39 8.24
CA THR A 40 -4.59 5.49 8.11
C THR A 40 -5.23 4.14 7.81
N ALA A 41 -4.57 3.33 6.98
CA ALA A 41 -5.07 2.00 6.63
C ALA A 41 -5.02 1.02 7.80
N ASN A 42 -4.06 1.20 8.71
CA ASN A 42 -3.85 0.43 9.93
C ASN A 42 -4.60 0.98 11.16
N ASP A 43 -5.56 1.90 10.98
CA ASP A 43 -6.37 2.41 12.10
C ASP A 43 -7.21 1.28 12.72
N PRO A 44 -7.06 0.99 14.04
CA PRO A 44 -7.87 -0.01 14.73
C PRO A 44 -9.38 0.20 14.61
N ARG A 45 -9.84 1.45 14.48
CA ARG A 45 -11.27 1.78 14.29
C ARG A 45 -11.78 1.28 12.96
N ARG A 46 -10.97 1.42 11.91
CA ARG A 46 -11.30 0.95 10.55
C ARG A 46 -11.34 -0.57 10.49
N GLN A 47 -10.44 -1.24 11.22
CA GLN A 47 -10.46 -2.70 11.31
C GLN A 47 -11.74 -3.21 11.99
N ARG A 48 -12.10 -2.64 13.14
CA ARG A 48 -13.37 -2.96 13.82
C ARG A 48 -14.60 -2.69 12.95
N TYR A 49 -14.58 -1.60 12.18
CA TYR A 49 -15.66 -1.30 11.23
C TYR A 49 -15.79 -2.37 10.14
N ARG A 50 -14.67 -2.89 9.62
CA ARG A 50 -14.68 -3.99 8.64
C ARG A 50 -15.16 -5.31 9.22
N GLU A 51 -14.79 -5.61 10.46
CA GLU A 51 -15.32 -6.78 11.18
C GLU A 51 -16.83 -6.68 11.35
N LEU A 52 -17.33 -5.50 11.76
CA LEU A 52 -18.77 -5.24 11.87
C LEU A 52 -19.49 -5.36 10.52
N LEU A 53 -18.91 -4.80 9.45
CA LEU A 53 -19.44 -4.96 8.10
C LEU A 53 -19.48 -6.43 7.67
N ALA A 54 -18.45 -7.22 8.01
CA ALA A 54 -18.43 -8.64 7.68
C ALA A 54 -19.56 -9.38 8.41
N VAL A 55 -19.76 -9.09 9.70
CA VAL A 55 -20.86 -9.68 10.49
C VAL A 55 -22.23 -9.31 9.91
N ILE A 56 -22.47 -8.03 9.63
CA ILE A 56 -23.76 -7.55 9.10
C ILE A 56 -24.07 -8.17 7.74
N ASN A 57 -23.05 -8.32 6.88
CA ASN A 57 -23.21 -8.88 5.54
C ASN A 57 -23.09 -10.41 5.50
N ALA A 58 -22.96 -11.09 6.64
CA ALA A 58 -22.68 -12.51 6.74
C ALA A 58 -21.47 -12.95 5.87
N TRP A 59 -20.48 -12.07 5.74
CA TRP A 59 -19.21 -12.37 5.10
C TRP A 59 -18.24 -13.03 6.08
N PRO A 60 -17.32 -13.87 5.59
CA PRO A 60 -16.25 -14.38 6.43
C PRO A 60 -15.44 -13.23 7.04
N PRO A 61 -14.97 -13.38 8.29
CA PRO A 61 -14.19 -12.34 8.96
C PRO A 61 -12.92 -12.06 8.15
N PRO A 62 -12.59 -10.78 7.92
CA PRO A 62 -11.37 -10.42 7.19
C PRO A 62 -10.14 -10.73 8.04
N ASP A 63 -9.06 -11.18 7.40
CA ASP A 63 -7.76 -11.34 8.06
C ASP A 63 -7.29 -10.01 8.65
N ASP A 64 -6.59 -10.06 9.78
CA ASP A 64 -6.02 -8.87 10.41
C ASP A 64 -4.89 -8.32 9.52
N PRO A 65 -5.05 -7.12 8.93
CA PRO A 65 -4.04 -6.54 8.06
C PRO A 65 -2.93 -5.84 8.86
N ALA A 66 -3.04 -5.72 10.18
CA ALA A 66 -2.11 -4.97 11.01
C ALA A 66 -0.65 -5.48 10.95
N PRO A 67 -0.37 -6.80 10.91
CA PRO A 67 0.99 -7.29 10.75
C PRO A 67 1.63 -6.84 9.43
N ALA A 68 0.87 -6.87 8.33
CA ALA A 68 1.34 -6.46 7.02
C ALA A 68 1.64 -4.95 6.96
N PHE A 69 0.73 -4.12 7.50
CA PHE A 69 0.95 -2.66 7.56
C PHE A 69 2.08 -2.29 8.51
N THR A 70 2.26 -3.02 9.60
CA THR A 70 3.36 -2.80 10.55
C THR A 70 4.71 -3.08 9.88
N TRP A 71 4.85 -4.23 9.22
CA TRP A 71 6.06 -4.55 8.47
C TRP A 71 6.34 -3.54 7.35
N PHE A 72 5.30 -3.16 6.59
CA PHE A 72 5.45 -2.22 5.49
C PHE A 72 5.89 -0.82 6.00
N THR A 73 5.29 -0.35 7.08
CA THR A 73 5.67 0.93 7.72
C THR A 73 7.10 0.89 8.25
N GLN A 74 7.50 -0.22 8.90
CA GLN A 74 8.88 -0.40 9.37
C GLN A 74 9.88 -0.40 8.21
N THR A 75 9.56 -1.10 7.12
CA THR A 75 10.39 -1.14 5.91
C THR A 75 10.51 0.24 5.28
N LEU A 76 9.39 0.96 5.18
CA LEU A 76 9.38 2.33 4.72
C LEU A 76 10.15 3.26 5.64
N ARG A 77 10.28 3.01 6.96
CA ARG A 77 11.10 3.84 7.87
C ARG A 77 12.58 3.45 7.84
N ALA A 78 12.90 2.19 7.61
CA ALA A 78 14.28 1.68 7.58
C ALA A 78 15.05 2.05 6.30
N ARG A 79 14.35 2.39 5.20
CA ARG A 79 15.00 2.79 3.95
C ARG A 79 15.80 4.09 4.14
N PRO A 80 17.11 4.16 3.83
CA PRO A 80 17.84 5.44 3.78
C PRO A 80 17.25 6.36 2.70
N ARG A 81 17.44 7.68 2.79
CA ARG A 81 17.18 8.58 1.64
C ARG A 81 17.97 8.01 0.45
N GLY A 82 17.30 7.72 -0.66
CA GLY A 82 17.97 7.11 -1.79
C GLY A 82 19.15 7.97 -2.22
N THR A 83 20.27 7.33 -2.56
CA THR A 83 21.41 7.89 -3.31
C THR A 83 21.00 8.31 -4.73
N SER A 84 19.79 8.84 -4.92
CA SER A 84 19.31 9.41 -6.18
C SER A 84 19.66 10.91 -6.28
N ASP A 85 20.06 11.53 -5.16
CA ASP A 85 20.54 12.92 -5.11
C ASP A 85 22.08 13.00 -5.25
N ALA A 86 22.78 11.86 -5.30
CA ALA A 86 24.24 11.81 -5.33
C ALA A 86 24.75 10.81 -6.38
N ALA A 87 24.76 11.24 -7.66
CA ALA A 87 25.80 10.93 -8.66
C ALA A 87 25.33 11.19 -10.10
N ALA A 88 25.39 12.45 -10.53
CA ALA A 88 25.84 12.74 -11.89
C ALA A 88 27.26 13.33 -11.78
N PRO A 89 28.33 12.51 -11.78
CA PRO A 89 29.67 13.05 -12.00
C PRO A 89 29.78 13.47 -13.46
N GLY A 90 30.14 14.74 -13.67
CA GLY A 90 30.33 15.35 -14.97
C GLY A 90 31.18 14.49 -15.91
N ARG A 91 30.66 14.28 -17.11
CA ARG A 91 31.40 13.70 -18.23
C ARG A 91 31.84 14.86 -19.12
N THR A 92 33.03 15.40 -18.82
CA THR A 92 33.86 16.21 -19.74
C THR A 92 34.95 15.33 -20.31
#